data_AF-A0AA96XGD7-F1
#
_entry.id   AF-A0AA96XGD7-F1
#
_cell.length_a   1.000
_cell.length_b   1.000
_cell.length_c   1.000
_cell.angle_alpha   90.00
_cell.angle_beta   90.00
_cell.angle_gamma   90.00
#
_symmetry.space_group_name_H-M   'P 1'
#
loop_
_entity.id
_entity.type
_entity.pdbx_description
1 polymer ?
#
loop_
_entity_poly.entity_id
_entity_poly.type
_entity_poly.pdbx_seq_one_letter_code
_entity_poly.pdbx_strand_id
1 'polypeptide(L)'
;MNGPFPGIAGLDTYALVDGGCRVEVLPSRGALVSRMCVDGDELLYLDEATVADPAKNVRGGIPVLFPNAGPLPGDTYSVDRQQYTLLQHGFARKLPWKVRQADASRLVVELSSNEETLRHFPWRFDARLAFSLAGQRLTLESTFENQDTRPMPLHLGFHPYFRVPDAAKAQAGVDTDATRAWDNWRTQDVNVTGLNLTEEEVDLHLKDHSKPGTTLERGPGLKPIRLSWSPEYRVLVVWTLRGKNFVCVEPWTAAKGALATGEGLPHVQPGTRTSLRFDIQG
;
A
#
# COMPACT_ATOMS: atom_id res chain seq x y z
N MET A 1 -14.74 -24.51 -12.15
CA MET A 1 -13.32 -24.46 -12.55
C MET A 1 -12.56 -23.92 -11.37
N ASN A 2 -11.67 -24.71 -10.76
CA ASN A 2 -10.82 -24.23 -9.67
C ASN A 2 -9.85 -23.21 -10.27
N GLY A 3 -10.02 -21.93 -9.95
CA GLY A 3 -9.05 -20.90 -10.31
C GLY A 3 -7.69 -21.19 -9.66
N PRO A 4 -6.63 -20.41 -9.98
CA PRO A 4 -5.30 -20.58 -9.38
C PRO A 4 -5.26 -20.30 -7.87
N PHE A 5 -6.37 -19.82 -7.31
CA PHE A 5 -6.61 -19.64 -5.88
C PHE A 5 -7.97 -20.21 -5.49
N PRO A 6 -8.19 -20.58 -4.22
CA PRO A 6 -9.51 -20.99 -3.73
C PRO A 6 -10.55 -19.85 -3.78
N GLY A 7 -10.12 -18.59 -4.01
CA GLY A 7 -10.96 -17.41 -3.88
C GLY A 7 -11.36 -17.16 -2.42
N ILE A 8 -12.08 -16.05 -2.19
CA ILE A 8 -12.72 -15.77 -0.90
C ILE A 8 -14.23 -15.72 -1.15
N ALA A 9 -14.98 -16.55 -0.42
CA ALA A 9 -16.41 -16.72 -0.65
C ALA A 9 -17.15 -15.37 -0.61
N GLY A 10 -17.99 -15.13 -1.64
CA GLY A 10 -18.77 -13.90 -1.76
C GLY A 10 -18.02 -12.70 -2.34
N LEU A 11 -16.75 -12.84 -2.75
CA LEU A 11 -15.98 -11.78 -3.39
C LEU A 11 -15.58 -12.15 -4.82
N ASP A 12 -15.71 -11.19 -5.73
CA ASP A 12 -15.16 -11.30 -7.07
C ASP A 12 -13.63 -11.34 -7.00
N THR A 13 -13.05 -12.38 -7.58
CA THR A 13 -11.61 -12.64 -7.54
C THR A 13 -11.05 -12.69 -8.95
N TYR A 14 -9.97 -11.96 -9.18
CA TYR A 14 -9.20 -11.99 -10.40
C TYR A 14 -7.81 -12.54 -10.11
N ALA A 15 -7.30 -13.35 -11.03
CA ALA A 15 -5.97 -13.92 -10.89
C ALA A 15 -5.10 -13.57 -12.10
N LEU A 16 -3.89 -13.11 -11.82
CA LEU A 16 -2.83 -12.98 -12.81
C LEU A 16 -1.90 -14.18 -12.70
N VAL A 17 -1.48 -14.76 -13.83
CA VAL A 17 -0.59 -15.93 -13.85
C VAL A 17 0.48 -15.76 -14.93
N ASP A 18 1.73 -16.00 -14.56
CA ASP A 18 2.85 -16.12 -15.49
C ASP A 18 3.86 -17.16 -14.94
N GLY A 19 4.00 -18.28 -15.66
CA GLY A 19 4.82 -19.41 -15.21
C GLY A 19 4.44 -19.90 -13.81
N GLY A 20 5.42 -19.92 -12.91
CA GLY A 20 5.23 -20.30 -11.50
C GLY A 20 4.72 -19.18 -10.59
N CYS A 21 4.48 -17.98 -11.11
CA CYS A 21 3.98 -16.85 -10.35
C CYS A 21 2.46 -16.66 -10.53
N ARG A 22 1.75 -16.42 -9.42
CA ARG A 22 0.32 -16.11 -9.40
C ARG A 22 0.00 -15.00 -8.41
N VAL A 23 -0.93 -14.13 -8.77
CA VAL A 23 -1.38 -12.99 -7.95
C VAL A 23 -2.90 -12.96 -7.89
N GLU A 24 -3.47 -12.81 -6.70
CA GLU A 24 -4.91 -12.70 -6.46
C GLU A 24 -5.30 -11.25 -6.17
N VAL A 25 -6.30 -10.72 -6.87
CA VAL A 25 -6.81 -9.36 -6.66
C VAL A 25 -8.32 -9.40 -6.42
N LEU A 26 -8.77 -8.62 -5.43
CA LEU A 26 -10.17 -8.47 -5.02
C LEU A 26 -10.64 -7.02 -5.27
N PRO A 27 -11.18 -6.70 -6.47
CA PRO A 27 -11.60 -5.33 -6.82
C PRO A 27 -12.61 -4.73 -5.83
N SER A 28 -13.56 -5.53 -5.35
CA SER A 28 -14.63 -5.09 -4.44
C SER A 28 -14.15 -4.79 -3.01
N ARG A 29 -12.93 -5.21 -2.65
CA ARG A 29 -12.30 -4.93 -1.35
C ARG A 29 -11.12 -3.97 -1.51
N GLY A 30 -11.36 -2.83 -2.14
CA GLY A 30 -10.34 -1.78 -2.26
C GLY A 30 -9.21 -2.10 -3.23
N ALA A 31 -9.50 -2.86 -4.30
CA ALA A 31 -8.50 -3.36 -5.23
C ALA A 31 -7.34 -4.11 -4.53
N LEU A 32 -7.66 -4.84 -3.45
CA LEU A 32 -6.68 -5.54 -2.63
C LEU A 32 -6.00 -6.65 -3.43
N VAL A 33 -4.67 -6.58 -3.54
CA VAL A 33 -3.87 -7.78 -3.83
C VAL A 33 -3.86 -8.63 -2.56
N SER A 34 -4.63 -9.71 -2.53
CA SER A 34 -4.78 -10.56 -1.34
C SER A 34 -3.66 -11.58 -1.22
N ARG A 35 -3.14 -12.08 -2.36
CA ARG A 35 -2.12 -13.13 -2.41
C ARG A 35 -1.14 -12.91 -3.55
N MET A 36 0.08 -13.35 -3.34
CA MET A 36 1.12 -13.44 -4.37
C MET A 36 2.01 -14.62 -4.04
N CYS A 37 2.02 -15.61 -4.93
CA CYS A 37 2.82 -16.81 -4.76
C CYS A 37 3.77 -17.01 -5.94
N VAL A 38 5.02 -17.33 -5.65
CA VAL A 38 6.09 -17.54 -6.62
C VAL A 38 6.70 -18.93 -6.38
N ASP A 39 6.56 -19.84 -7.34
CA ASP A 39 7.10 -21.21 -7.27
C ASP A 39 6.70 -21.96 -5.99
N GLY A 40 5.50 -21.70 -5.47
CA GLY A 40 4.99 -22.31 -4.23
C GLY A 40 5.28 -21.53 -2.94
N ASP A 41 6.09 -20.47 -2.98
CA ASP A 41 6.36 -19.58 -1.86
C ASP A 41 5.30 -18.46 -1.81
N GLU A 42 4.51 -18.39 -0.74
CA GLU A 42 3.53 -17.32 -0.52
C GLU A 42 4.23 -16.09 0.07
N LEU A 43 4.26 -15.01 -0.71
CA LEU A 43 4.99 -13.79 -0.37
C LEU A 43 4.21 -12.87 0.58
N LEU A 44 2.88 -12.96 0.58
CA LEU A 44 2.02 -12.08 1.37
C LEU A 44 1.41 -12.79 2.58
N TYR A 45 1.33 -12.08 3.69
CA TYR A 45 0.52 -12.47 4.83
C TYR A 45 -0.93 -12.05 4.59
N LEU A 46 -1.89 -12.90 4.95
CA LEU A 46 -3.31 -12.56 4.92
C LEU A 46 -4.07 -13.19 6.09
N ASP A 47 -4.74 -12.36 6.87
CA ASP A 47 -5.81 -12.80 7.77
C ASP A 47 -7.14 -12.77 7.01
N GLU A 48 -7.50 -13.92 6.43
CA GLU A 48 -8.69 -14.07 5.59
C GLU A 48 -9.99 -13.68 6.32
N ALA A 49 -10.05 -13.85 7.65
CA ALA A 49 -11.22 -13.50 8.45
C ALA A 49 -11.50 -11.99 8.44
N THR A 50 -10.46 -11.16 8.23
CA THR A 50 -10.61 -9.71 8.10
C THR A 50 -11.02 -9.26 6.70
N VAL A 51 -10.79 -10.09 5.69
CA VAL A 51 -11.24 -9.83 4.32
C VAL A 51 -12.72 -10.17 4.16
N ALA A 52 -13.13 -11.30 4.74
CA ALA A 52 -14.50 -11.83 4.67
C ALA A 52 -15.53 -10.96 5.43
N ASP A 53 -15.08 -10.14 6.39
CA ASP A 53 -15.93 -9.24 7.16
C ASP A 53 -15.80 -7.79 6.64
N PRO A 54 -16.82 -7.24 5.96
CA PRO A 54 -16.72 -5.91 5.38
C PRO A 54 -16.50 -4.78 6.38
N ALA A 55 -16.89 -4.97 7.65
CA ALA A 55 -16.76 -3.99 8.71
C ALA A 55 -15.35 -3.93 9.32
N LYS A 56 -14.52 -4.96 9.07
CA LYS A 56 -13.14 -5.00 9.58
C LYS A 56 -12.16 -4.32 8.63
N ASN A 57 -11.12 -3.75 9.23
CA ASN A 57 -9.92 -3.38 8.48
C ASN A 57 -9.19 -4.66 8.09
N VAL A 58 -8.86 -4.80 6.81
CA VAL A 58 -8.06 -5.92 6.31
C VAL A 58 -6.69 -5.93 6.98
N ARG A 59 -6.26 -7.11 7.41
CA ARG A 59 -4.92 -7.40 7.94
C ARG A 59 -4.22 -8.35 6.97
N GLY A 60 -3.44 -7.79 6.05
CA GLY A 60 -2.77 -8.58 5.03
C GLY A 60 -2.92 -8.05 3.60
N GLY A 61 -2.27 -8.74 2.66
CA GLY A 61 -2.26 -8.35 1.26
C GLY A 61 -1.58 -7.01 1.03
N ILE A 62 -2.05 -6.25 0.04
CA ILE A 62 -1.56 -4.91 -0.31
C ILE A 62 -2.72 -3.91 -0.34
N PRO A 63 -3.15 -3.35 0.80
CA PRO A 63 -4.13 -2.28 0.83
C PRO A 63 -3.62 -0.99 0.15
N VAL A 64 -4.52 -0.33 -0.59
CA VAL A 64 -4.28 0.97 -1.24
C VAL A 64 -4.65 2.12 -0.31
N LEU A 65 -3.69 2.98 0.01
CA LEU A 65 -3.88 4.10 0.93
C LEU A 65 -4.03 5.40 0.14
N PHE A 66 -5.28 5.82 -0.07
CA PHE A 66 -5.61 7.05 -0.79
C PHE A 66 -6.97 7.58 -0.29
N PRO A 67 -7.14 8.90 -0.11
CA PRO A 67 -6.23 10.00 -0.43
C PRO A 67 -5.30 10.44 0.72
N ASN A 68 -5.01 9.53 1.64
CA ASN A 68 -4.13 9.81 2.78
C ASN A 68 -3.49 8.51 3.26
N ALA A 69 -2.15 8.41 3.30
CA ALA A 69 -1.47 7.19 3.69
C ALA A 69 -1.29 7.02 5.21
N GLY A 70 -1.21 8.11 5.99
CA GLY A 70 -1.00 8.06 7.44
C GLY A 70 -2.22 8.48 8.27
N PRO A 71 -2.12 8.56 9.60
CA PRO A 71 -3.13 9.22 10.42
C PRO A 71 -3.09 10.75 10.23
N LEU A 72 -4.23 11.40 10.48
CA LEU A 72 -4.33 12.85 10.60
C LEU A 72 -4.57 13.23 12.06
N PRO A 73 -4.07 14.39 12.53
CA PRO A 73 -4.45 14.91 13.84
C PRO A 73 -5.98 15.03 13.98
N GLY A 74 -6.55 14.26 14.92
CA GLY A 74 -7.99 14.21 15.14
C GLY A 74 -8.82 13.70 13.96
N ASP A 75 -8.22 12.96 13.02
CA ASP A 75 -8.85 12.51 11.77
C ASP A 75 -9.43 13.66 10.92
N THR A 76 -8.87 14.88 11.02
CA THR A 76 -9.33 16.04 10.27
C THR A 76 -8.24 16.78 9.54
N TYR A 77 -8.65 17.53 8.51
CA TYR A 77 -7.82 18.51 7.79
C TYR A 77 -8.72 19.63 7.25
N SER A 78 -8.13 20.73 6.77
CA SER A 78 -8.88 21.90 6.32
C SER A 78 -8.60 22.24 4.86
N VAL A 79 -9.64 22.63 4.13
CA VAL A 79 -9.57 23.14 2.75
C VAL A 79 -10.41 24.41 2.70
N ASP A 80 -9.83 25.52 2.24
CA ASP A 80 -10.54 26.80 2.11
C ASP A 80 -11.32 27.22 3.37
N ARG A 81 -10.72 27.00 4.56
CA ARG A 81 -11.29 27.24 5.90
C ARG A 81 -12.47 26.34 6.29
N GLN A 82 -12.83 25.35 5.47
CA GLN A 82 -13.78 24.30 5.82
C GLN A 82 -13.02 23.06 6.31
N GLN A 83 -13.49 22.49 7.42
CA GLN A 83 -12.93 21.26 7.98
C GLN A 83 -13.56 20.02 7.33
N TYR A 84 -12.74 19.00 7.08
CA TYR A 84 -13.14 17.71 6.55
C TYR A 84 -12.62 16.61 7.48
N THR A 85 -13.41 15.55 7.64
CA THR A 85 -12.99 14.34 8.35
C THR A 85 -12.51 13.30 7.34
N LEU A 86 -11.33 12.74 7.57
CA LEU A 86 -10.79 11.65 6.77
C LEU A 86 -10.05 10.67 7.68
N LEU A 87 -10.58 9.46 7.79
CA LEU A 87 -10.00 8.43 8.62
C LEU A 87 -8.62 8.00 8.11
N GLN A 88 -7.80 7.46 9.01
CA GLN A 88 -6.50 6.88 8.70
C GLN A 88 -6.54 5.96 7.47
N HIS A 89 -5.54 6.14 6.60
CA HIS A 89 -5.35 5.42 5.33
C HIS A 89 -6.39 5.72 4.22
N GLY A 90 -7.29 6.68 4.46
CA GLY A 90 -8.30 7.08 3.48
C GLY A 90 -9.35 6.00 3.19
N PHE A 91 -10.07 6.19 2.09
CA PHE A 91 -11.23 5.37 1.73
C PHE A 91 -10.95 4.37 0.59
N ALA A 92 -9.87 4.54 -0.18
CA ALA A 92 -9.59 3.71 -1.36
C ALA A 92 -9.54 2.21 -1.05
N ARG A 93 -8.96 1.81 0.09
CA ARG A 93 -8.92 0.42 0.58
C ARG A 93 -10.29 -0.17 0.98
N LYS A 94 -11.31 0.66 1.15
CA LYS A 94 -12.64 0.23 1.62
C LYS A 94 -13.68 0.17 0.51
N LEU A 95 -13.51 0.99 -0.52
CA LEU A 95 -14.48 1.12 -1.61
C LEU A 95 -14.28 0.04 -2.67
N PRO A 96 -15.34 -0.40 -3.36
CA PRO A 96 -15.22 -1.27 -4.50
C PRO A 96 -14.65 -0.50 -5.69
N TRP A 97 -13.71 -1.12 -6.41
CA TRP A 97 -13.17 -0.60 -7.66
C TRP A 97 -13.82 -1.29 -8.85
N LYS A 98 -14.11 -0.51 -9.89
CA LYS A 98 -14.71 -1.02 -11.13
C LYS A 98 -13.65 -1.62 -12.04
N VAL A 99 -13.83 -2.87 -12.45
CA VAL A 99 -12.96 -3.51 -13.45
C VAL A 99 -13.15 -2.87 -14.82
N ARG A 100 -12.04 -2.49 -15.47
CA ARG A 100 -12.00 -1.88 -16.81
C ARG A 100 -11.39 -2.80 -17.86
N GLN A 101 -10.43 -3.62 -17.47
CA GLN A 101 -9.73 -4.60 -18.31
C GLN A 101 -9.29 -5.77 -17.43
N ALA A 102 -9.42 -7.00 -17.94
CA ALA A 102 -8.95 -8.19 -17.25
C ALA A 102 -8.46 -9.22 -18.28
N ASP A 103 -7.16 -9.47 -18.26
CA ASP A 103 -6.44 -10.44 -19.09
C ASP A 103 -5.58 -11.34 -18.17
N ALA A 104 -4.99 -12.40 -18.72
CA ALA A 104 -4.23 -13.39 -17.95
C ALA A 104 -3.05 -12.81 -17.14
N SER A 105 -2.43 -11.74 -17.61
CA SER A 105 -1.28 -11.09 -16.98
C SER A 105 -1.52 -9.62 -16.64
N ARG A 106 -2.73 -9.09 -16.85
CA ARG A 106 -3.05 -7.69 -16.59
C ARG A 106 -4.47 -7.49 -16.09
N LEU A 107 -4.63 -6.70 -15.02
CA LEU A 107 -5.93 -6.26 -14.51
C LEU A 107 -5.89 -4.73 -14.36
N VAL A 108 -6.90 -4.03 -14.87
CA VAL A 108 -7.06 -2.58 -14.67
C VAL A 108 -8.38 -2.31 -13.98
N VAL A 109 -8.32 -1.60 -12.86
CA VAL A 109 -9.47 -1.20 -12.07
C VAL A 109 -9.51 0.32 -11.88
N GLU A 110 -10.69 0.87 -11.63
CA GLU A 110 -10.93 2.31 -11.55
C GLU A 110 -11.80 2.67 -10.32
N LEU A 111 -11.47 3.78 -9.66
CA LEU A 111 -12.23 4.41 -8.61
C LEU A 111 -12.39 5.90 -8.94
N SER A 112 -13.62 6.33 -9.17
CA SER A 112 -13.97 7.72 -9.45
C SER A 112 -14.54 8.39 -8.21
N SER A 113 -14.32 9.69 -8.08
CA SER A 113 -14.99 10.50 -7.07
C SER A 113 -16.52 10.42 -7.23
N ASN A 114 -17.23 10.39 -6.11
CA ASN A 114 -18.69 10.42 -6.03
C ASN A 114 -19.13 11.32 -4.85
N GLU A 115 -20.44 11.46 -4.64
CA GLU A 115 -20.98 12.30 -3.56
C GLU A 115 -20.42 11.94 -2.18
N GLU A 116 -20.20 10.67 -1.89
CA GLU A 116 -19.67 10.21 -0.60
C GLU A 116 -18.18 10.54 -0.44
N THR A 117 -17.36 10.24 -1.46
CA THR A 117 -15.93 10.57 -1.39
C THR A 117 -15.70 12.07 -1.28
N LEU A 118 -16.53 12.87 -1.96
CA LEU A 118 -16.45 14.34 -1.94
C LEU A 118 -16.77 14.95 -0.56
N ARG A 119 -17.50 14.23 0.32
CA ARG A 119 -17.70 14.66 1.72
C ARG A 119 -16.43 14.58 2.56
N HIS A 120 -15.49 13.71 2.18
CA HIS A 120 -14.25 13.45 2.90
C HIS A 120 -13.01 14.00 2.20
N PHE A 121 -13.09 14.17 0.88
CA PHE A 121 -12.02 14.64 0.01
C PHE A 121 -12.62 15.45 -1.14
N PRO A 122 -12.72 16.79 -1.01
CA PRO A 122 -13.51 17.65 -1.89
C PRO A 122 -12.80 17.98 -3.22
N TRP A 123 -12.24 16.97 -3.87
CA TRP A 123 -11.68 17.06 -5.22
C TRP A 123 -12.32 16.01 -6.12
N ARG A 124 -12.72 16.42 -7.32
CA ARG A 124 -13.13 15.47 -8.35
C ARG A 124 -11.90 14.76 -8.92
N PHE A 125 -11.92 13.44 -8.91
CA PHE A 125 -10.80 12.62 -9.37
C PHE A 125 -11.28 11.36 -10.10
N ASP A 126 -10.39 10.85 -10.95
CA ASP A 126 -10.40 9.47 -11.44
C ASP A 126 -9.07 8.80 -11.07
N ALA A 127 -9.13 7.72 -10.31
CA ALA A 127 -7.98 6.89 -9.97
C ALA A 127 -8.05 5.57 -10.73
N ARG A 128 -6.95 5.16 -11.37
CA ARG A 128 -6.80 3.86 -12.03
C ARG A 128 -5.63 3.12 -11.43
N LEU A 129 -5.82 1.83 -11.18
CA LEU A 129 -4.77 0.93 -10.74
C LEU A 129 -4.65 -0.21 -11.75
N ALA A 130 -3.49 -0.32 -12.38
CA ALA A 130 -3.16 -1.40 -13.29
C ALA A 130 -2.17 -2.35 -12.62
N PHE A 131 -2.57 -3.60 -12.49
CA PHE A 131 -1.75 -4.72 -12.04
C PHE A 131 -1.23 -5.44 -13.28
N SER A 132 0.08 -5.57 -13.42
CA SER A 132 0.70 -6.33 -14.52
C SER A 132 1.67 -7.34 -13.94
N LEU A 133 1.56 -8.59 -14.37
CA LEU A 133 2.46 -9.68 -13.98
C LEU A 133 3.35 -10.06 -15.16
N ALA A 134 4.67 -10.03 -14.95
CA ALA A 134 5.64 -10.49 -15.93
C ALA A 134 6.78 -11.25 -15.21
N GLY A 135 6.92 -12.54 -15.52
CA GLY A 135 7.73 -13.47 -14.76
C GLY A 135 7.32 -13.47 -13.29
N GLN A 136 8.26 -13.16 -12.40
CA GLN A 136 8.06 -13.12 -10.94
C GLN A 136 7.86 -11.69 -10.41
N ARG A 137 7.59 -10.73 -11.30
CA ARG A 137 7.42 -9.31 -10.96
C ARG A 137 5.96 -8.88 -11.14
N LEU A 138 5.36 -8.44 -10.05
CA LEU A 138 4.10 -7.71 -10.06
C LEU A 138 4.37 -6.21 -10.10
N THR A 139 3.84 -5.53 -11.12
CA THR A 139 3.88 -4.07 -11.26
C THR A 139 2.51 -3.49 -10.97
N LEU A 140 2.45 -2.54 -10.04
CA LEU A 140 1.30 -1.71 -9.73
C LEU A 140 1.54 -0.32 -10.32
N GLU A 141 0.81 0.03 -11.37
CA GLU A 141 0.81 1.38 -11.94
C GLU A 141 -0.45 2.12 -11.52
N SER A 142 -0.28 3.22 -10.78
CA SER A 142 -1.37 4.05 -10.25
C SER A 142 -1.45 5.37 -11.01
N THR A 143 -2.54 5.60 -11.74
CA THR A 143 -2.79 6.86 -12.44
C THR A 143 -3.87 7.66 -11.74
N PHE A 144 -3.61 8.93 -11.47
CA PHE A 144 -4.57 9.86 -10.89
C PHE A 144 -4.81 11.02 -11.85
N GLU A 145 -6.06 11.22 -12.25
CA GLU A 145 -6.52 12.36 -13.02
C GLU A 145 -7.26 13.33 -12.09
N ASN A 146 -6.85 14.60 -12.12
CA ASN A 146 -7.55 15.66 -11.41
C ASN A 146 -8.63 16.27 -12.31
N GLN A 147 -9.89 16.00 -11.99
CA GLN A 147 -11.07 16.50 -12.68
C GLN A 147 -11.68 17.73 -11.99
N ASP A 148 -11.02 18.23 -10.96
CA ASP A 148 -11.38 19.46 -10.27
C ASP A 148 -10.77 20.69 -10.96
N THR A 149 -11.13 21.87 -10.48
CA THR A 149 -10.59 23.16 -10.99
C THR A 149 -9.42 23.66 -10.15
N ARG A 150 -9.11 22.99 -9.03
CA ARG A 150 -8.01 23.33 -8.11
C ARG A 150 -6.96 22.21 -8.08
N PRO A 151 -5.69 22.52 -7.77
CA PRO A 151 -4.68 21.49 -7.55
C PRO A 151 -5.16 20.46 -6.52
N MET A 152 -5.08 19.17 -6.87
CA MET A 152 -5.51 18.06 -6.03
C MET A 152 -4.30 17.49 -5.28
N PRO A 153 -4.33 17.42 -3.94
CA PRO A 153 -3.25 16.77 -3.19
C PRO A 153 -3.18 15.28 -3.49
N LEU A 154 -1.96 14.74 -3.58
CA LEU A 154 -1.70 13.33 -3.85
C LEU A 154 -0.92 12.70 -2.71
N HIS A 155 -1.65 12.15 -1.74
CA HIS A 155 -1.08 11.31 -0.69
C HIS A 155 -1.47 9.85 -0.94
N LEU A 156 -0.63 9.16 -1.72
CA LEU A 156 -0.76 7.74 -2.00
C LEU A 156 0.23 6.96 -1.15
N GLY A 157 -0.18 5.79 -0.68
CA GLY A 157 0.72 4.75 -0.21
C GLY A 157 0.18 3.37 -0.51
N PHE A 158 1.04 2.37 -0.39
CA PHE A 158 0.64 0.97 -0.34
C PHE A 158 1.08 0.38 0.99
N HIS A 159 0.28 -0.54 1.54
CA HIS A 159 0.57 -1.17 2.83
C HIS A 159 0.83 -2.68 2.68
N PRO A 160 1.83 -3.13 1.90
CA PRO A 160 2.03 -4.56 1.65
C PRO A 160 2.46 -5.28 2.92
N TYR A 161 1.74 -6.35 3.28
CA TYR A 161 2.05 -7.25 4.39
C TYR A 161 2.85 -8.43 3.85
N PHE A 162 4.19 -8.36 3.90
CA PHE A 162 5.01 -9.48 3.45
C PHE A 162 5.08 -10.56 4.52
N ARG A 163 4.95 -11.82 4.11
CA ARG A 163 5.02 -12.97 5.00
C ARG A 163 6.45 -13.15 5.52
N VAL A 164 6.64 -12.86 6.79
CA VAL A 164 7.89 -13.08 7.52
C VAL A 164 7.54 -13.80 8.81
N PRO A 165 7.86 -15.11 8.95
CA PRO A 165 7.59 -15.84 10.19
C PRO A 165 8.20 -15.12 11.39
N ASP A 166 7.46 -15.04 12.50
CA ASP A 166 7.92 -14.32 13.70
C ASP A 166 9.27 -14.88 14.21
N ALA A 167 9.43 -16.20 14.17
CA ALA A 167 10.68 -16.89 14.52
C ALA A 167 11.86 -16.57 13.58
N ALA A 168 11.61 -16.05 12.38
CA ALA A 168 12.65 -15.67 11.41
C ALA A 168 13.08 -14.20 11.57
N LYS A 169 12.31 -13.37 12.29
CA LYS A 169 12.53 -11.90 12.34
C LYS A 169 13.86 -11.48 12.94
N ALA A 170 14.44 -12.28 13.83
CA ALA A 170 15.77 -12.02 14.39
C ALA A 170 16.88 -12.03 13.33
N GLN A 171 16.62 -12.61 12.16
CA GLN A 171 17.55 -12.71 11.02
C GLN A 171 16.94 -12.11 9.74
N ALA A 172 15.80 -11.43 9.86
CA ALA A 172 15.19 -10.66 8.77
C ALA A 172 15.69 -9.21 8.82
N GLY A 173 15.50 -8.48 7.72
CA GLY A 173 15.92 -7.07 7.64
C GLY A 173 15.27 -6.36 6.46
N VAL A 174 15.20 -5.03 6.55
CA VAL A 174 14.81 -4.16 5.44
C VAL A 174 15.99 -3.27 5.10
N ASP A 175 16.48 -3.36 3.87
CA ASP A 175 17.62 -2.58 3.40
C ASP A 175 17.26 -1.10 3.32
N THR A 176 17.96 -0.26 4.08
CA THR A 176 17.72 1.18 4.07
C THR A 176 19.01 1.97 4.28
N ASP A 177 19.10 3.12 3.63
CA ASP A 177 20.11 4.15 3.87
C ASP A 177 19.60 5.27 4.79
N ALA A 178 18.37 5.15 5.30
CA ALA A 178 17.82 6.09 6.26
C ALA A 178 18.66 6.13 7.53
N THR A 179 18.91 7.33 8.03
CA THR A 179 19.63 7.58 9.28
C THR A 179 18.70 8.04 10.39
N ARG A 180 17.46 8.43 10.05
CA ARG A 180 16.47 8.93 11.00
C ARG A 180 15.08 8.38 10.69
N ALA A 181 14.32 8.13 11.75
CA ALA A 181 12.93 7.73 11.64
C ALA A 181 12.08 8.42 12.70
N TRP A 182 10.79 8.59 12.38
CA TRP A 182 9.79 8.77 13.43
C TRP A 182 9.30 7.40 13.89
N ASP A 183 9.47 7.10 15.17
CA ASP A 183 8.90 5.93 15.82
C ASP A 183 7.49 6.26 16.30
N ASN A 184 6.50 5.68 15.63
CA ASN A 184 5.09 5.94 15.88
C ASN A 184 4.58 5.21 17.13
N TRP A 185 5.16 4.07 17.48
CA TRP A 185 4.85 3.36 18.73
C TRP A 185 5.36 4.14 19.95
N ARG A 186 6.62 4.61 19.90
CA ARG A 186 7.25 5.37 20.99
C ARG A 186 6.95 6.86 20.95
N THR A 187 6.33 7.34 19.87
CA THR A 187 5.99 8.75 19.64
C THR A 187 7.20 9.71 19.70
N GLN A 188 8.32 9.33 19.08
CA GLN A 188 9.56 10.12 19.11
C GLN A 188 10.40 9.97 17.84
N ASP A 189 11.32 10.91 17.64
CA ASP A 189 12.39 10.78 16.66
C ASP A 189 13.49 9.84 17.16
N VAL A 190 13.99 8.98 16.27
CA VAL A 190 15.07 8.02 16.56
C VAL A 190 16.12 8.03 15.45
N ASN A 191 17.36 7.73 15.83
CA ASN A 191 18.42 7.43 14.86
C ASN A 191 18.29 5.97 14.39
N VAL A 192 18.52 5.74 13.12
CA VAL A 192 18.48 4.41 12.50
C VAL A 192 19.92 3.93 12.29
N THR A 193 20.31 2.93 13.05
CA THR A 193 21.59 2.19 12.88
C THR A 193 21.37 0.75 12.42
N GLY A 194 20.10 0.36 12.29
CA GLY A 194 19.60 -0.97 11.97
C GLY A 194 18.13 -1.07 12.39
N LEU A 195 17.41 -2.07 11.89
CA LEU A 195 16.00 -2.28 12.21
C LEU A 195 15.86 -3.58 13.01
N ASN A 196 15.54 -3.49 14.30
CA ASN A 196 15.25 -4.67 15.13
C ASN A 196 13.79 -5.09 14.94
N LEU A 197 13.54 -6.05 14.06
CA LEU A 197 12.19 -6.53 13.75
C LEU A 197 11.57 -7.42 14.86
N THR A 198 12.25 -7.62 15.99
CA THR A 198 11.80 -8.49 17.11
C THR A 198 11.19 -7.74 18.30
N GLU A 199 11.15 -6.41 18.25
CA GLU A 199 10.47 -5.58 19.25
C GLU A 199 8.98 -5.93 19.36
N GLU A 200 8.33 -5.51 20.46
CA GLU A 200 6.87 -5.71 20.64
C GLU A 200 6.08 -5.11 19.46
N GLU A 201 6.45 -3.89 19.07
CA GLU A 201 5.98 -3.21 17.87
C GLU A 201 7.13 -2.40 17.27
N VAL A 202 7.29 -2.54 15.96
CA VAL A 202 8.10 -1.66 15.13
C VAL A 202 7.12 -0.88 14.28
N ASP A 203 7.11 0.44 14.38
CA ASP A 203 6.31 1.33 13.54
C ASP A 203 7.16 2.56 13.18
N LEU A 204 8.02 2.39 12.18
CA LEU A 204 9.06 3.35 11.83
C LEU A 204 8.78 4.01 10.49
N HIS A 205 8.59 5.33 10.51
CA HIS A 205 8.54 6.16 9.29
C HIS A 205 9.95 6.68 8.99
N LEU A 206 10.65 6.04 8.06
CA LEU A 206 12.02 6.37 7.68
C LEU A 206 12.01 7.69 6.89
N LYS A 207 12.63 8.73 7.44
CA LYS A 207 12.48 10.12 6.96
C LYS A 207 13.41 10.46 5.79
N ASP A 208 14.51 9.74 5.65
CA ASP A 208 15.61 10.05 4.73
C ASP A 208 16.10 8.83 3.95
N HIS A 209 15.24 7.82 3.76
CA HIS A 209 15.50 6.75 2.79
C HIS A 209 15.51 7.35 1.37
N SER A 210 16.64 7.23 0.66
CA SER A 210 16.82 7.94 -0.62
C SER A 210 16.72 7.04 -1.86
N LYS A 211 16.85 5.72 -1.67
CA LYS A 211 16.82 4.76 -2.77
C LYS A 211 15.38 4.63 -3.33
N PRO A 212 15.22 4.46 -4.66
CA PRO A 212 13.91 4.22 -5.29
C PRO A 212 13.47 2.75 -5.15
N GLY A 213 13.66 2.17 -3.95
CA GLY A 213 13.44 0.75 -3.69
C GLY A 213 14.20 0.23 -2.47
N THR A 214 13.85 -0.98 -2.06
CA THR A 214 14.47 -1.69 -0.93
C THR A 214 14.41 -3.20 -1.15
N THR A 215 15.17 -3.95 -0.37
CA THR A 215 15.07 -5.41 -0.27
C THR A 215 14.58 -5.76 1.14
N LEU A 216 13.56 -6.61 1.21
CA LEU A 216 13.18 -7.30 2.44
C LEU A 216 13.85 -8.67 2.48
N GLU A 217 14.85 -8.80 3.35
CA GLU A 217 15.40 -10.09 3.75
C GLU A 217 14.42 -10.75 4.73
N ARG A 218 13.87 -11.91 4.38
CA ARG A 218 12.81 -12.58 5.17
C ARG A 218 13.33 -13.54 6.24
N GLY A 219 14.66 -13.70 6.32
CA GLY A 219 15.33 -14.66 7.19
C GLY A 219 15.64 -16.00 6.52
N PRO A 220 16.28 -16.94 7.25
CA PRO A 220 16.87 -18.15 6.66
C PRO A 220 15.86 -19.02 5.91
N GLY A 221 16.26 -19.50 4.72
CA GLY A 221 15.47 -20.42 3.89
C GLY A 221 14.33 -19.76 3.11
N LEU A 222 14.13 -18.45 3.25
CA LEU A 222 13.16 -17.68 2.48
C LEU A 222 13.89 -16.78 1.47
N LYS A 223 13.36 -16.68 0.26
CA LYS A 223 13.92 -15.78 -0.76
C LYS A 223 13.71 -14.32 -0.34
N PRO A 224 14.64 -13.40 -0.61
CA PRO A 224 14.38 -11.97 -0.39
C PRO A 224 13.29 -11.46 -1.33
N ILE A 225 12.59 -10.40 -0.91
CA ILE A 225 11.63 -9.69 -1.77
C ILE A 225 12.22 -8.34 -2.15
N ARG A 226 12.34 -8.07 -3.45
CA ARG A 226 12.83 -6.81 -3.98
C ARG A 226 11.66 -5.89 -4.32
N LEU A 227 11.75 -4.66 -3.83
CA LEU A 227 10.78 -3.60 -4.05
C LEU A 227 11.45 -2.46 -4.79
N SER A 228 10.79 -1.91 -5.79
CA SER A 228 11.23 -0.67 -6.45
C SER A 228 10.05 0.21 -6.79
N TRP A 229 10.26 1.52 -6.82
CA TRP A 229 9.17 2.46 -7.04
C TRP A 229 9.64 3.71 -7.78
N SER A 230 8.68 4.44 -8.33
CA SER A 230 8.94 5.71 -8.99
C SER A 230 9.29 6.82 -7.96
N PRO A 231 10.00 7.89 -8.36
CA PRO A 231 10.56 8.89 -7.43
C PRO A 231 9.53 9.69 -6.60
N GLU A 232 8.25 9.58 -6.93
CA GLU A 232 7.16 10.22 -6.19
C GLU A 232 6.94 9.61 -4.80
N TYR A 233 7.36 8.36 -4.57
CA TYR A 233 7.38 7.75 -3.24
C TYR A 233 8.63 8.19 -2.49
N ARG A 234 8.41 8.95 -1.41
CA ARG A 234 9.46 9.68 -0.68
C ARG A 234 9.62 9.25 0.77
N VAL A 235 8.70 8.42 1.25
CA VAL A 235 8.70 7.92 2.63
C VAL A 235 8.60 6.40 2.58
N LEU A 236 9.46 5.74 3.35
CA LEU A 236 9.41 4.31 3.56
C LEU A 236 8.94 4.06 4.99
N VAL A 237 7.83 3.35 5.18
CA VAL A 237 7.35 2.93 6.50
C VAL A 237 7.61 1.44 6.69
N VAL A 238 8.10 1.07 7.87
CA VAL A 238 8.29 -0.34 8.26
C VAL A 238 7.44 -0.61 9.49
N TRP A 239 6.52 -1.57 9.37
CA TRP A 239 5.63 -1.96 10.46
C TRP A 239 5.61 -3.47 10.72
N THR A 240 5.80 -3.89 11.97
CA THR A 240 5.63 -5.29 12.39
C THR A 240 5.27 -5.39 13.86
N LEU A 241 4.57 -6.47 14.23
CA LEU A 241 4.18 -6.79 15.60
C LEU A 241 4.80 -8.12 16.01
N ARG A 242 5.26 -8.22 17.27
CA ARG A 242 5.67 -9.50 17.86
C ARG A 242 4.53 -10.53 17.81
N GLY A 243 4.88 -11.77 17.51
CA GLY A 243 3.92 -12.87 17.41
C GLY A 243 3.08 -12.86 16.13
N LYS A 244 3.30 -11.91 15.21
CA LYS A 244 2.63 -11.86 13.91
C LYS A 244 3.59 -12.18 12.78
N ASN A 245 3.15 -12.99 11.83
CA ASN A 245 3.98 -13.49 10.74
C ASN A 245 4.03 -12.53 9.53
N PHE A 246 4.22 -11.24 9.78
CA PHE A 246 4.38 -10.24 8.73
C PHE A 246 5.42 -9.18 9.05
N VAL A 247 5.96 -8.57 8.00
CA VAL A 247 6.64 -7.26 8.03
C VAL A 247 6.03 -6.44 6.91
N CYS A 248 5.55 -5.25 7.22
CA CYS A 248 5.08 -4.29 6.24
C CYS A 248 6.22 -3.39 5.80
N VAL A 249 6.34 -3.16 4.49
CA VAL A 249 7.37 -2.32 3.88
C VAL A 249 6.70 -1.40 2.87
N GLU A 250 6.43 -0.17 3.28
CA GLU A 250 5.38 0.66 2.68
C GLU A 250 5.97 1.90 1.99
N PRO A 251 5.86 2.00 0.66
CA PRO A 251 6.22 3.21 -0.05
C PRO A 251 5.05 4.21 0.00
N TRP A 252 5.28 5.40 0.54
CA TRP A 252 4.31 6.50 0.63
C TRP A 252 4.83 7.75 -0.11
N THR A 253 3.93 8.54 -0.69
CA THR A 253 4.31 9.78 -1.42
C THR A 253 4.61 10.96 -0.51
N ALA A 254 4.11 10.94 0.73
CA ALA A 254 4.35 11.98 1.73
C ALA A 254 4.35 11.39 3.15
N ALA A 255 4.76 12.19 4.13
CA ALA A 255 4.78 11.79 5.53
C ALA A 255 3.35 11.76 6.12
N LYS A 256 3.18 11.09 7.26
CA LYS A 256 1.93 11.17 8.03
C LYS A 256 1.58 12.63 8.34
N GLY A 257 0.29 12.96 8.36
CA GLY A 257 -0.16 14.34 8.59
C GLY A 257 0.02 15.30 7.41
N ALA A 258 0.69 14.92 6.32
CA ALA A 258 0.98 15.82 5.20
C ALA A 258 -0.26 16.46 4.57
N LEU A 259 -1.41 15.77 4.55
CA LEU A 259 -2.65 16.36 4.04
C LEU A 259 -3.18 17.51 4.93
N ALA A 260 -2.88 17.50 6.23
CA ALA A 260 -3.24 18.56 7.15
C ALA A 260 -2.22 19.71 7.17
N THR A 261 -0.93 19.40 7.02
CA THR A 261 0.15 20.40 7.10
C THR A 261 0.53 21.00 5.75
N GLY A 262 0.26 20.30 4.65
CA GLY A 262 0.75 20.60 3.30
C GLY A 262 2.23 20.26 3.07
N GLU A 263 2.96 19.82 4.09
CA GLU A 263 4.40 19.61 4.03
C GLU A 263 4.76 18.39 3.16
N GLY A 264 5.59 18.62 2.14
CA GLY A 264 6.08 17.57 1.24
C GLY A 264 5.01 16.94 0.33
N LEU A 265 3.76 17.42 0.40
CA LEU A 265 2.59 16.84 -0.26
C LEU A 265 2.61 17.14 -1.78
N PRO A 266 2.73 16.12 -2.65
CA PRO A 266 2.60 16.30 -4.09
C PRO A 266 1.19 16.73 -4.49
N HIS A 267 1.06 17.36 -5.65
CA HIS A 267 -0.23 17.77 -6.20
C HIS A 267 -0.36 17.41 -7.68
N VAL A 268 -1.57 17.04 -8.10
CA VAL A 268 -1.96 16.87 -9.51
C VAL A 268 -2.66 18.15 -9.98
N GLN A 269 -2.18 18.74 -11.06
CA GLN A 269 -2.74 20.00 -11.57
C GLN A 269 -4.12 19.79 -12.22
N PRO A 270 -5.01 20.81 -12.23
CA PRO A 270 -6.33 20.70 -12.86
C PRO A 270 -6.26 20.20 -14.30
N GLY A 271 -7.09 19.23 -14.66
CA GLY A 271 -7.17 18.65 -16.00
C GLY A 271 -5.96 17.82 -16.42
N THR A 272 -5.01 17.56 -15.52
CA THR A 272 -3.84 16.72 -15.80
C THR A 272 -3.92 15.37 -15.11
N ARG A 273 -3.02 14.46 -15.51
CA ARG A 273 -2.83 13.16 -14.89
C ARG A 273 -1.39 12.99 -14.46
N THR A 274 -1.19 12.20 -13.42
CA THR A 274 0.12 11.67 -13.02
C THR A 274 0.05 10.16 -12.88
N SER A 275 1.18 9.47 -13.11
CA SER A 275 1.30 8.03 -12.97
C SER A 275 2.49 7.69 -12.08
N LEU A 276 2.25 6.79 -11.13
CA LEU A 276 3.25 6.28 -10.19
C LEU A 276 3.38 4.78 -10.38
N ARG A 277 4.57 4.24 -10.12
CA ARG A 277 4.86 2.82 -10.30
C ARG A 277 5.43 2.22 -9.02
N PHE A 278 4.95 1.04 -8.65
CA PHE A 278 5.49 0.21 -7.58
C PHE A 278 5.63 -1.23 -8.06
N ASP A 279 6.83 -1.79 -7.98
CA ASP A 279 7.14 -3.16 -8.37
C ASP A 279 7.46 -4.02 -7.14
N ILE A 280 7.01 -5.26 -7.17
CA ILE A 280 7.29 -6.30 -6.18
C ILE A 280 7.81 -7.52 -6.93
N GLN A 281 8.98 -8.02 -6.52
CA GLN A 281 9.63 -9.19 -7.12
C GLN A 281 10.12 -10.15 -6.04
N GLY A 282 9.69 -11.41 -6.13
CA GLY A 282 10.13 -12.52 -5.25
C GLY A 282 11.36 -13.27 -5.76
#